data_AF-A6I3R9-F1
#
_entry.id   AF-A6I3R9-F1
#
_cell.length_a   1.000
_cell.length_b   1.000
_cell.length_c   1.000
_cell.angle_alpha   90.00
_cell.angle_beta   90.00
_cell.angle_gamma   90.00
#
_symmetry.space_group_name_H-M   'P 1'
#
loop_
_entity.id
_entity.type
_entity.pdbx_description
1 polymer ?
#
loop_
_entity_poly.entity_id
_entity_poly.type
_entity_poly.pdbx_seq_one_letter_code
_entity_poly.pdbx_strand_id
1 'polypeptide(L)' 'MAEGPEFWRKLSLVAPAIKEKMMKKGSLMLGYQPHRGKVNFFRQVVISPQVSREDMDFLLDEIDSLGRDM' A
#
# COMPACT_ATOMS: atom_id res chain seq x y z
N MET A 1 24.24 1.29 1.70
CA MET A 1 24.48 0.64 0.39
C MET A 1 23.26 0.91 -0.48
N ALA A 2 23.43 1.12 -1.78
CA ALA A 2 22.27 1.27 -2.67
C ALA A 2 21.65 -0.12 -2.90
N GLU A 3 20.33 -0.24 -2.73
CA GLU A 3 19.61 -1.47 -3.01
C GLU A 3 19.72 -1.86 -4.49
N GLY A 4 19.93 -3.15 -4.75
CA GLY A 4 20.13 -3.66 -6.11
C GLY A 4 18.86 -3.69 -6.97
N PRO A 5 18.97 -3.91 -8.29
CA PRO A 5 17.81 -3.96 -9.19
C PRO A 5 16.76 -5.00 -8.81
N GLU A 6 17.20 -6.11 -8.21
CA GLU A 6 16.31 -7.19 -7.78
C GLU A 6 15.39 -6.78 -6.63
N PHE A 7 15.92 -6.01 -5.67
CA PHE A 7 15.15 -5.45 -4.55
C PHE A 7 14.01 -4.57 -5.09
N TRP A 8 14.32 -3.64 -5.99
CA TRP A 8 13.33 -2.73 -6.56
C TRP A 8 12.29 -3.48 -7.42
N ARG A 9 12.70 -4.52 -8.15
CA ARG A 9 11.78 -5.39 -8.87
C ARG A 9 10.79 -6.07 -7.91
N LYS A 10 11.26 -6.65 -6.81
CA LYS A 10 10.40 -7.24 -5.78
C LYS A 10 9.48 -6.20 -5.14
N LEU A 11 10.02 -5.05 -4.73
CA LEU A 11 9.25 -3.98 -4.09
C LEU A 11 8.14 -3.44 -5.00
N SER A 12 8.37 -3.38 -6.32
CA SER A 12 7.36 -2.95 -7.30
C SER A 12 6.08 -3.79 -7.30
N LEU A 13 6.16 -5.04 -6.84
CA LEU A 13 5.04 -5.99 -6.81
C LEU A 13 4.24 -5.92 -5.50
N VAL A 14 4.79 -5.28 -4.46
CA VAL A 14 4.20 -5.26 -3.12
C VAL A 14 2.85 -4.55 -3.09
N ALA A 15 2.80 -3.30 -3.54
CA ALA A 15 1.55 -2.52 -3.53
C ALA A 15 0.42 -3.13 -4.39
N PRO A 16 0.67 -3.63 -5.61
CA PRO A 16 -0.32 -4.37 -6.38
C PRO A 16 -0.92 -5.59 -5.65
N ALA A 17 -0.08 -6.42 -5.03
CA ALA A 17 -0.53 -7.64 -4.36
C ALA A 17 -1.36 -7.34 -3.10
N ILE A 18 -0.94 -6.38 -2.28
CA ILE A 18 -1.73 -5.91 -1.13
C ILE A 18 -3.05 -5.31 -1.60
N LYS A 19 -3.06 -4.51 -2.69
CA LYS A 19 -4.30 -3.97 -3.27
C LYS A 19 -5.25 -5.08 -3.70
N GLU A 20 -4.75 -6.14 -4.34
CA GLU A 20 -5.59 -7.28 -4.72
C GLU A 20 -6.24 -7.93 -3.49
N LYS A 21 -5.46 -8.23 -2.44
CA LYS A 21 -5.99 -8.81 -1.20
C LYS A 21 -7.02 -7.89 -0.54
N MET A 22 -6.75 -6.58 -0.51
CA MET A 22 -7.65 -5.56 0.01
C MET A 22 -8.99 -5.54 -0.74
N MET A 23 -8.98 -5.65 -2.08
CA MET A 23 -10.20 -5.70 -2.89
C MET A 23 -10.99 -7.00 -2.67
N LYS A 24 -10.32 -8.15 -2.51
CA LYS A 24 -10.98 -9.43 -2.20
C LYS A 24 -11.64 -9.43 -0.83
N LYS A 25 -10.98 -8.84 0.18
CA LYS A 25 -11.52 -8.73 1.54
C LYS A 25 -12.63 -7.68 1.65
N GLY A 26 -12.58 -6.63 0.82
CA GLY A 26 -13.54 -5.52 0.85
C GLY A 26 -13.35 -4.59 2.05
N SER A 27 -12.16 -4.56 2.64
CA SER A 27 -11.87 -3.84 3.89
C SER A 27 -11.53 -2.36 3.71
N LEU A 28 -10.79 -2.01 2.65
CA LEU A 28 -10.30 -0.65 2.39
C LEU A 28 -10.20 -0.42 0.88
N MET A 29 -10.14 0.85 0.43
CA MET A 29 -9.81 1.18 -0.96
C MET A 29 -8.68 2.20 -1.02
N LEU A 30 -7.45 1.71 -1.21
CA LEU A 30 -6.24 2.54 -1.34
C LEU A 30 -5.68 2.50 -2.77
N GLY A 31 -5.20 3.62 -3.30
CA GLY A 31 -4.53 3.70 -4.60
C GLY A 31 -3.03 3.47 -4.50
N TYR A 32 -2.41 2.98 -5.59
CA TYR A 32 -0.96 2.94 -5.74
C TYR A 32 -0.57 3.37 -7.17
N GLN A 33 0.66 3.86 -7.32
CA GLN A 33 1.24 4.15 -8.64
C GLN A 33 2.77 4.21 -8.59
N PRO A 34 3.47 4.04 -9.73
CA PRO A 34 4.87 4.43 -9.86
C PRO A 34 4.98 5.94 -10.12
N HIS A 35 6.11 6.56 -9.80
CA HIS A 35 6.33 7.98 -10.12
C HIS A 35 7.81 8.37 -10.14
N ARG A 36 8.25 9.11 -11.17
CA ARG A 36 9.62 9.69 -11.29
C ARG A 36 10.75 8.68 -10.96
N GLY A 37 10.70 7.51 -11.58
CA GLY A 37 11.70 6.45 -11.37
C GLY A 37 11.52 5.65 -10.07
N LYS A 38 10.54 5.98 -9.23
CA LYS A 38 10.14 5.15 -8.09
C LYS A 38 9.15 4.08 -8.54
N VAL A 39 9.34 2.87 -8.04
CA VAL A 39 8.42 1.74 -8.20
C VAL A 39 7.08 2.01 -7.51
N ASN A 40 6.13 1.09 -7.63
CA ASN A 40 4.80 1.27 -7.03
C ASN A 40 4.87 1.60 -5.53
N PHE A 41 4.16 2.65 -5.13
CA PHE A 41 3.94 3.03 -3.74
C PHE A 41 2.47 3.42 -3.53
N PHE A 42 1.99 3.27 -2.30
CA PHE A 42 0.64 3.70 -1.94
C PHE A 42 0.51 5.22 -1.88
N ARG A 43 -0.60 5.75 -2.36
CA ARG A 43 -0.96 7.16 -2.23
C ARG A 43 -2.28 7.28 -1.48
N GLN A 44 -2.17 7.49 -0.17
CA GLN A 44 -3.32 7.82 0.66
C GLN A 44 -3.77 9.26 0.39
N VAL A 45 -5.07 9.46 0.24
CA VAL A 45 -5.68 10.77 0.06
C VAL A 45 -6.83 10.90 1.06
N VAL A 46 -6.76 11.90 1.94
CA VAL A 46 -7.82 12.20 2.92
C VAL A 46 -8.60 13.41 2.41
N ILE A 47 -9.86 13.19 2.07
CA ILE A 47 -10.76 14.25 1.56
C ILE A 47 -12.00 14.44 2.42
N SER A 48 -12.42 13.41 3.17
CA SER A 48 -13.62 13.47 3.98
C SER A 48 -13.28 14.03 5.37
N PRO A 49 -14.05 15.00 5.89
CA PRO A 49 -13.88 15.51 7.26
C PRO A 49 -14.32 14.48 8.31
N GLN A 50 -14.95 13.38 7.91
CA GLN A 50 -15.36 12.30 8.80
C GLN A 50 -14.22 11.32 9.10
N VAL A 51 -13.09 11.41 8.38
CA VAL A 51 -11.93 10.55 8.63
C VAL A 51 -11.39 10.86 10.03
N SER A 52 -11.39 9.82 10.86
CA SER A 52 -10.88 9.83 12.22
C SER A 52 -9.42 9.37 12.28
N ARG A 53 -8.82 9.42 13.47
CA ARG A 53 -7.48 8.87 13.68
C ARG A 53 -7.52 7.34 13.61
N GLU A 54 -8.59 6.75 14.13
CA GLU A 54 -8.85 5.31 14.14
C GLU A 54 -8.91 4.74 12.71
N ASP A 55 -9.47 5.49 11.75
CA ASP A 55 -9.46 5.08 10.33
C ASP A 55 -8.03 5.05 9.75
N MET A 56 -7.16 5.96 10.18
CA MET A 56 -5.77 6.01 9.74
C MET A 56 -4.93 4.93 10.40
N ASP A 57 -5.20 4.62 11.67
CA ASP A 57 -4.59 3.48 12.37
C ASP A 57 -5.02 2.17 11.68
N PHE A 58 -6.31 2.00 11.39
CA PHE A 58 -6.82 0.85 10.62
C PHE A 58 -6.17 0.72 9.25
N LEU A 59 -5.95 1.82 8.52
CA LEU A 59 -5.26 1.80 7.24
C LEU A 59 -3.87 1.18 7.34
N LEU A 60 -3.10 1.54 8.37
CA LEU A 60 -1.74 1.02 8.57
C LEU A 60 -1.78 -0.45 8.97
N ASP A 61 -2.63 -0.81 9.94
CA ASP A 61 -2.80 -2.17 10.42
C ASP A 61 -3.27 -3.13 9.32
N GLU A 62 -4.18 -2.67 8.46
CA GLU A 62 -4.70 -3.46 7.36
C GLU A 62 -3.62 -3.67 6.27
N ILE A 63 -2.79 -2.67 5.98
CA ILE A 63 -1.65 -2.85 5.05
C ILE A 63 -0.63 -3.84 5.63
N ASP A 64 -0.26 -3.72 6.91
CA ASP A 64 0.65 -4.67 7.58
C ASP A 64 0.06 -6.09 7.55
N SER A 65 -1.19 -6.24 7.98
CA SER A 65 -1.86 -7.54 8.03
C SER A 65 -1.95 -8.22 6.66
N LEU A 66 -2.23 -7.47 5.58
CA LEU A 66 -2.32 -8.03 4.24
C LEU A 66 -0.95 -8.31 3.60
N GLY A 67 0.10 -7.63 4.07
CA GLY A 67 1.47 -7.78 3.57
C GLY A 67 2.37 -8.71 4.39
N ARG A 68 1.90 -9.22 5.53
CA ARG A 68 2.73 -9.91 6.54
C ARG A 68 3.41 -11.19 6.07
N ASP A 69 2.82 -11.85 5.07
CA ASP A 69 3.26 -13.13 4.49
C ASP A 69 4.01 -12.96 3.15
N MET A 70 4.44 -11.73 2.82
CA MET A 70 5.08 -11.38 1.55
C MET A 70 6.61 -11.32 1.61
#